data_AF-A0A800MEK0-F1
#
_entry.id   AF-A0A800MEK0-F1
#
_cell.length_a   1.000
_cell.length_b   1.000
_cell.length_c   1.000
_cell.angle_alpha   90.00
_cell.angle_beta   90.00
_cell.angle_gamma   90.00
#
_symmetry.space_group_name_H-M   'P 1'
#
loop_
_entity.id
_entity.type
_entity.pdbx_description
1 polymer ?
#
loop_
_entity_poly.entity_id
_entity_poly.type
_entity_poly.pdbx_seq_one_letter_code
_entity_poly.pdbx_strand_id
1 'polypeptide(L)'
;MHAINLCCSLLCGLALVSSPLHAVPARGGGPSGPVSSSSCKPEDYAARAQRALERIGLPPDEALGLETLLAAGWVRLPAGGVDLYLSARSLQDEDTRELFLSVAEGVLAAQDVLLGWCPMDPKLAKPLHKQIAALRGAYKKPKGTPLRRALGQGKPGEAFELLGLKDSLWEDANSLGEVLSQGLPLGLELEPKPLVVILVPDREEFVDMLALAGRVDPTAQPYIWLDEAASWSHFFIQEARVYSLVHVDGTSMDKEDRPNLTRQQISQLVLSSLFEHWSDGHLPMALIAGLALEVIVEAEGECDTRLDGDLRGRATEAWEMFVPGGLSEGGILPAMPAFTRWREFAGRDHFVVTLRIAQSDGADDMKRQGGGDQHFRLYADDEVHSMTLSGPFLGSAAVGRDIPDRFRGDWLEFLRAYRSGFLYWLRTEAGSSKRKSGEQFRHLLEGLIRASSPEVQEAVWPTIYGGAALSTRDLERGCLEQRFLSWLRRQR
;
A
#
# COMPACT_ATOMS: atom_id res chain seq x y z
N MET A 1 55.30 18.36 -30.67
CA MET A 1 55.73 19.65 -30.12
C MET A 1 54.76 20.02 -29.00
N HIS A 2 55.32 20.17 -27.78
CA HIS A 2 54.83 20.76 -26.52
C HIS A 2 53.34 20.59 -26.15
N ALA A 3 52.91 19.83 -25.14
CA ALA A 3 53.30 19.71 -23.72
C ALA A 3 53.28 21.04 -22.95
N ILE A 4 52.24 21.27 -22.12
CA ILE A 4 52.33 21.90 -20.80
C ILE A 4 51.31 21.22 -19.86
N ASN A 5 51.84 20.46 -18.90
CA ASN A 5 51.26 20.22 -17.58
C ASN A 5 51.47 21.48 -16.73
N LEU A 6 50.53 21.86 -15.86
CA LEU A 6 50.87 22.16 -14.46
C LEU A 6 49.64 22.19 -13.55
N CYS A 7 49.83 21.56 -12.39
CA CYS A 7 48.94 21.42 -11.24
C CYS A 7 48.52 22.74 -10.60
N CYS A 8 47.36 22.71 -9.92
CA CYS A 8 47.19 23.32 -8.61
C CYS A 8 46.08 22.59 -7.82
N SER A 9 46.52 21.79 -6.85
CA SER A 9 45.71 21.24 -5.76
C SER A 9 45.44 22.33 -4.72
N LEU A 10 44.24 22.38 -4.12
CA LEU A 10 44.01 22.68 -2.69
C LEU A 10 42.49 22.71 -2.35
N LEU A 11 42.11 21.82 -1.43
CA LEU A 11 41.10 21.98 -0.37
C LEU A 11 39.66 22.42 -0.72
N CYS A 12 38.74 21.44 -0.74
CA CYS A 12 37.42 21.45 -0.08
C CYS A 12 37.03 19.96 0.00
N GLY A 13 36.94 19.31 1.16
CA GLY A 13 36.07 19.70 2.27
C GLY A 13 34.79 18.86 2.13
N LEU A 14 34.74 17.75 2.87
CA LEU A 14 33.58 16.88 3.07
C LEU A 14 32.28 17.69 3.21
N ALA A 15 31.29 17.39 2.37
CA ALA A 15 29.88 17.62 2.65
C ALA A 15 29.05 16.56 1.90
N LEU A 16 28.95 15.38 2.50
CA LEU A 16 27.78 14.52 2.30
C LEU A 16 26.59 15.33 2.79
N VAL A 17 25.83 15.91 1.87
CA VAL A 17 24.54 16.51 2.17
C VAL A 17 23.56 15.36 2.34
N SER A 18 23.53 14.81 3.55
CA SER A 18 22.35 14.13 4.06
C SER A 18 21.23 15.16 4.12
N SER A 19 20.29 15.08 3.18
CA SER A 19 19.06 15.85 3.24
C SER A 19 18.33 15.49 4.55
N PRO A 20 18.10 16.43 5.47
CA PRO A 20 17.27 16.17 6.62
C PRO A 20 15.82 16.05 6.14
N LEU A 21 15.19 14.91 6.39
CA LEU A 21 13.74 14.77 6.41
C LEU A 21 13.20 15.87 7.35
N HIS A 22 12.61 16.92 6.77
CA HIS A 22 11.93 17.95 7.54
C HIS A 22 10.61 17.37 8.07
N ALA A 23 10.65 16.87 9.30
CA ALA A 23 9.45 16.67 10.10
C ALA A 23 8.78 18.03 10.34
N VAL A 24 7.57 18.20 9.80
CA VAL A 24 6.70 19.35 10.08
C VAL A 24 6.03 19.10 11.43
N PRO A 25 6.13 20.01 12.42
CA PRO A 25 5.55 19.80 13.73
C PRO A 25 4.03 20.02 13.71
N ALA A 26 3.26 19.01 14.12
CA ALA A 26 1.83 19.15 14.38
C ALA A 26 1.61 20.05 15.62
N ARG A 27 0.91 21.17 15.43
CA ARG A 27 0.51 22.06 16.54
C ARG A 27 -0.82 21.61 17.12
N GLY A 28 -0.79 21.23 18.40
CA GLY A 28 -1.97 20.84 19.17
C GLY A 28 -2.86 22.03 19.57
N GLY A 29 -4.18 21.83 19.45
CA GLY A 29 -5.22 22.67 20.03
C GLY A 29 -6.45 21.82 20.34
N GLY A 30 -6.68 21.51 21.62
CA GLY A 30 -7.96 20.98 22.13
C GLY A 30 -9.05 22.07 22.19
N PRO A 31 -10.33 21.74 22.49
CA PRO A 31 -10.68 20.98 23.69
C PRO A 31 -11.90 20.02 23.66
N SER A 32 -11.78 18.95 24.48
CA SER A 32 -12.73 18.30 25.42
C SER A 32 -14.17 17.83 25.05
N GLY A 33 -14.44 16.54 25.30
CA GLY A 33 -15.74 15.95 25.68
C GLY A 33 -15.70 14.40 25.72
N PRO A 34 -16.11 13.69 26.80
CA PRO A 34 -15.58 12.37 27.12
C PRO A 34 -16.38 11.22 26.51
N VAL A 35 -15.71 10.37 25.74
CA VAL A 35 -16.07 8.95 25.68
C VAL A 35 -15.18 8.26 26.70
N SER A 36 -15.81 7.54 27.63
CA SER A 36 -15.17 6.69 28.62
C SER A 36 -14.42 5.54 27.91
N SER A 37 -13.30 5.83 27.27
CA SER A 37 -12.24 4.84 27.05
C SER A 37 -11.56 4.60 28.40
N SER A 38 -11.23 3.35 28.69
CA SER A 38 -10.34 3.03 29.80
C SER A 38 -9.14 3.95 29.73
N SER A 39 -8.95 4.79 30.74
CA SER A 39 -7.82 5.69 30.86
C SER A 39 -6.53 4.88 30.89
N CYS A 40 -5.93 4.63 29.72
CA CYS A 40 -4.51 4.30 29.65
C CYS A 40 -3.80 5.50 30.26
N LYS A 41 -3.19 5.30 31.43
CA LYS A 41 -2.18 6.24 31.91
C LYS A 41 -1.13 6.36 30.80
N PRO A 42 -0.48 7.53 30.62
CA PRO A 42 0.69 7.63 29.75
C PRO A 42 1.60 6.46 30.10
N GLU A 43 1.71 5.52 29.17
CA GLU A 43 2.46 4.31 29.43
C GLU A 43 3.92 4.74 29.54
N ASP A 44 4.61 4.26 30.58
CA ASP A 44 6.05 4.43 30.66
C ASP A 44 6.69 3.56 29.58
N TYR A 45 6.77 4.11 28.36
CA TYR A 45 7.35 3.47 27.19
C TYR A 45 8.79 3.04 27.46
N ALA A 46 9.55 3.77 28.29
CA ALA A 46 10.91 3.38 28.66
C ALA A 46 10.91 2.10 29.50
N ALA A 47 10.09 2.03 30.55
CA ALA A 47 9.94 0.82 31.36
C ALA A 47 9.32 -0.34 30.57
N ARG A 48 8.47 -0.06 29.58
CA ARG A 48 7.91 -1.08 28.69
C ARG A 48 8.96 -1.65 27.75
N ALA A 49 9.77 -0.81 27.12
CA ALA A 49 10.87 -1.23 26.26
C ALA A 49 11.88 -2.08 27.03
N GLN A 50 12.21 -1.68 28.27
CA GLN A 50 13.04 -2.46 29.20
C GLN A 50 12.53 -3.90 29.35
N ARG A 51 11.24 -4.07 29.72
CA ARG A 51 10.63 -5.39 29.89
C ARG A 51 10.60 -6.19 28.58
N ALA A 52 10.38 -5.52 27.46
CA ALA A 52 10.37 -6.15 26.15
C ALA A 52 11.77 -6.68 25.76
N LEU A 53 12.83 -5.91 26.02
CA LEU A 53 14.24 -6.32 25.81
C LEU A 53 14.62 -7.51 26.69
N GLU A 54 14.29 -7.47 27.98
CA GLU A 54 14.51 -8.57 28.91
C GLU A 54 13.82 -9.86 28.45
N ARG A 55 12.60 -9.74 27.90
CA ARG A 55 11.83 -10.89 27.39
C ARG A 55 12.49 -11.57 26.19
N ILE A 56 13.15 -10.81 25.32
CA ILE A 56 13.89 -11.34 24.17
C ILE A 56 15.38 -11.59 24.48
N GLY A 57 15.78 -11.46 25.76
CA GLY A 57 17.12 -11.78 26.23
C GLY A 57 18.19 -10.76 25.83
N LEU A 58 17.82 -9.53 25.50
CA LEU A 58 18.76 -8.45 25.17
C LEU A 58 19.04 -7.55 26.38
N PRO A 59 20.29 -7.08 26.55
CA PRO A 59 20.63 -6.15 27.61
C PRO A 59 20.00 -4.77 27.33
N PRO A 60 19.52 -4.07 28.37
CA PRO A 60 18.80 -2.80 28.21
C PRO A 60 19.66 -1.57 27.91
N ASP A 61 20.93 -1.63 28.27
CA ASP A 61 21.84 -0.48 28.32
C ASP A 61 22.73 -0.35 27.07
N GLU A 62 22.63 -1.28 26.12
CA GLU A 62 23.42 -1.27 24.88
C GLU A 62 22.70 -0.46 23.78
N ALA A 63 23.49 0.19 22.92
CA ALA A 63 22.97 0.82 21.72
C ALA A 63 22.40 -0.27 20.79
N LEU A 64 21.09 -0.24 20.57
CA LEU A 64 20.38 -1.31 19.88
C LEU A 64 20.03 -0.93 18.44
N GLY A 65 20.51 -1.72 17.49
CA GLY A 65 20.05 -1.65 16.10
C GLY A 65 18.79 -2.48 15.87
N LEU A 66 17.99 -2.11 14.86
CA LEU A 66 16.80 -2.87 14.46
C LEU A 66 17.15 -4.32 14.09
N GLU A 67 18.25 -4.53 13.38
CA GLU A 67 18.71 -5.87 12.97
C GLU A 67 18.98 -6.78 14.18
N THR A 68 19.66 -6.25 15.21
CA THR A 68 19.92 -6.97 16.47
C THR A 68 18.63 -7.34 17.19
N LEU A 69 17.67 -6.41 17.22
CA LEU A 69 16.36 -6.64 17.81
C LEU A 69 15.60 -7.75 17.09
N LEU A 70 15.51 -7.68 15.76
CA LEU A 70 14.82 -8.68 14.94
C LEU A 70 15.48 -10.06 15.06
N ALA A 71 16.81 -10.14 15.03
CA ALA A 71 17.54 -11.38 15.17
C ALA A 71 17.35 -12.07 16.54
N ALA A 72 17.05 -11.30 17.59
CA ALA A 72 16.89 -11.83 18.95
C ALA A 72 15.46 -12.29 19.27
N GLY A 73 14.43 -11.71 18.65
CA GLY A 73 13.04 -11.96 19.03
C GLY A 73 12.07 -12.36 17.91
N TRP A 74 12.48 -12.26 16.65
CA TRP A 74 11.58 -12.44 15.50
C TRP A 74 12.04 -13.56 14.58
N VAL A 75 11.07 -14.08 13.85
CA VAL A 75 11.25 -15.06 12.78
C VAL A 75 11.02 -14.36 11.44
N ARG A 76 12.01 -14.46 10.56
CA ARG A 76 11.99 -13.89 9.21
C ARG A 76 11.45 -14.88 8.20
N LEU A 77 10.50 -14.47 7.37
CA LEU A 77 9.98 -15.23 6.25
C LEU A 77 10.06 -14.39 4.97
N PRO A 78 11.01 -14.70 4.07
CA PRO A 78 11.08 -14.07 2.76
C PRO A 78 9.80 -14.30 1.94
N ALA A 79 9.23 -13.23 1.41
CA ALA A 79 8.01 -13.24 0.59
C ALA A 79 8.24 -12.41 -0.69
N GLY A 80 9.25 -12.80 -1.47
CA GLY A 80 9.67 -12.10 -2.66
C GLY A 80 10.40 -10.80 -2.31
N GLY A 81 9.97 -9.65 -2.83
CA GLY A 81 10.65 -8.35 -2.60
C GLY A 81 10.58 -7.81 -1.16
N VAL A 82 10.17 -8.64 -0.20
CA VAL A 82 9.82 -8.26 1.17
C VAL A 82 10.23 -9.38 2.11
N ASP A 83 10.76 -8.99 3.26
CA ASP A 83 10.97 -9.86 4.40
C ASP A 83 9.88 -9.63 5.44
N LEU A 84 9.05 -10.65 5.67
CA LEU A 84 8.01 -10.62 6.69
C LEU A 84 8.58 -11.12 8.02
N TYR A 85 8.34 -10.37 9.09
CA TYR A 85 8.76 -10.74 10.44
C TYR A 85 7.54 -10.94 11.33
N LEU A 86 7.57 -11.98 12.14
CA LEU A 86 6.61 -12.22 13.22
C LEU A 86 7.40 -12.62 14.46
N SER A 87 6.95 -12.21 15.65
CA SER A 87 7.69 -12.57 16.86
C SER A 87 7.68 -14.08 17.08
N ALA A 88 8.79 -14.60 17.60
CA ALA A 88 8.94 -16.01 17.87
C ALA A 88 7.94 -16.47 18.97
N ARG A 89 7.57 -15.57 19.88
CA ARG A 89 6.50 -15.78 20.87
C ARG A 89 5.16 -16.05 20.18
N SER A 90 4.77 -15.20 19.23
CA SER A 90 3.45 -15.27 18.60
C SER A 90 3.28 -16.48 17.68
N LEU A 91 4.37 -17.06 17.19
CA LEU A 91 4.36 -18.31 16.42
C LEU A 91 4.01 -19.58 17.22
N GLN A 92 3.95 -19.46 18.56
CA GLN A 92 3.47 -20.53 19.42
C GLN A 92 1.96 -20.77 19.26
N ASP A 93 1.22 -19.72 18.90
CA ASP A 93 -0.21 -19.80 18.60
C ASP A 93 -0.45 -20.38 17.18
N GLU A 94 -1.39 -21.32 17.07
CA GLU A 94 -1.65 -22.02 15.81
C GLU A 94 -2.32 -21.11 14.78
N ASP A 95 -3.32 -20.34 15.20
CA ASP A 95 -4.08 -19.46 14.33
C ASP A 95 -3.21 -18.32 13.79
N THR A 96 -2.41 -17.70 14.66
CA THR A 96 -1.44 -16.66 14.28
C THR A 96 -0.40 -17.18 13.29
N ARG A 97 0.10 -18.40 13.49
CA ARG A 97 1.06 -19.03 12.57
C ARG A 97 0.42 -19.31 11.21
N GLU A 98 -0.82 -19.80 11.17
CA GLU A 98 -1.53 -20.03 9.90
C GLU A 98 -1.81 -18.72 9.17
N LEU A 99 -2.20 -17.67 9.91
CA LEU A 99 -2.36 -16.32 9.37
C LEU A 99 -1.05 -15.78 8.79
N PHE A 100 0.08 -15.96 9.48
CA PHE A 100 1.39 -15.52 8.98
C PHE A 100 1.76 -16.15 7.63
N LEU A 101 1.57 -17.47 7.49
CA LEU A 101 1.81 -18.18 6.24
C LEU A 101 0.81 -17.77 5.14
N SER A 102 -0.44 -17.54 5.53
CA SER A 102 -1.50 -17.06 4.63
C SER A 102 -1.15 -15.66 4.08
N VAL A 103 -0.71 -14.74 4.93
CA VAL A 103 -0.24 -13.40 4.54
C VAL A 103 0.95 -13.51 3.58
N ALA A 104 1.96 -14.32 3.90
CA ALA A 104 3.12 -14.52 3.02
C ALA A 104 2.72 -15.07 1.64
N GLU A 105 1.76 -16.00 1.59
CA GLU A 105 1.21 -16.50 0.33
C GLU A 105 0.46 -15.44 -0.46
N GLY A 106 -0.36 -14.62 0.20
CA GLY A 106 -1.10 -13.52 -0.43
C GLY A 106 -0.16 -12.47 -1.01
N VAL A 107 0.91 -12.12 -0.29
CA VAL A 107 1.95 -11.20 -0.77
C VAL A 107 2.62 -11.74 -2.03
N LEU A 108 2.98 -13.03 -2.04
CA LEU A 108 3.54 -13.67 -3.23
C LEU A 108 2.54 -13.76 -4.39
N ALA A 109 1.26 -14.01 -4.12
CA ALA A 109 0.20 -14.02 -5.14
C ALA A 109 0.02 -12.65 -5.80
N ALA A 110 0.03 -11.59 -4.99
CA ALA A 110 -0.01 -10.21 -5.45
C ALA A 110 1.22 -9.84 -6.30
N GLN A 111 2.42 -10.22 -5.87
CA GLN A 111 3.65 -10.00 -6.64
C GLN A 111 3.65 -10.79 -7.96
N ASP A 112 3.04 -11.98 -8.01
CA ASP A 112 2.87 -12.77 -9.25
C ASP A 112 2.06 -11.99 -10.31
N VAL A 113 0.95 -11.39 -9.87
CA VAL A 113 0.10 -10.54 -10.73
C VAL A 113 0.88 -9.31 -11.18
N LEU A 114 1.58 -8.65 -10.26
CA LEU A 114 2.40 -7.48 -10.54
C LEU A 114 3.49 -7.76 -11.58
N LEU A 115 4.19 -8.90 -11.47
CA LEU A 115 5.16 -9.33 -12.49
C LEU A 115 4.51 -9.46 -13.88
N GLY A 116 3.26 -9.91 -13.96
CA GLY A 116 2.50 -9.94 -15.21
C GLY A 116 2.24 -8.56 -15.83
N TRP A 117 2.32 -7.51 -15.01
CA TRP A 117 2.15 -6.09 -15.39
C TRP A 117 3.47 -5.37 -15.67
N CYS A 118 4.61 -6.04 -15.55
CA CYS A 118 5.92 -5.47 -15.85
C CYS A 118 6.38 -5.81 -17.28
N PRO A 119 7.09 -4.91 -18.00
CA PRO A 119 7.60 -5.13 -19.35
C PRO A 119 8.86 -6.01 -19.36
N MET A 120 8.75 -7.25 -18.89
CA MET A 120 9.90 -8.16 -18.75
C MET A 120 10.18 -9.03 -19.98
N ASP A 121 11.46 -9.37 -20.19
CA ASP A 121 11.86 -10.47 -21.09
C ASP A 121 11.24 -11.79 -20.57
N PRO A 122 10.55 -12.57 -21.43
CA PRO A 122 10.03 -13.89 -21.07
C PRO A 122 11.04 -14.86 -20.44
N LYS A 123 12.33 -14.72 -20.77
CA LYS A 123 13.43 -15.50 -20.18
C LYS A 123 13.68 -15.18 -18.71
N LEU A 124 13.41 -13.94 -18.28
CA LEU A 124 13.46 -13.52 -16.88
C LEU A 124 12.12 -13.80 -16.19
N ALA A 125 11.00 -13.47 -16.83
CA ALA A 125 9.67 -13.60 -16.24
C ALA A 125 9.31 -15.06 -15.89
N LYS A 126 9.60 -16.02 -16.77
CA LYS A 126 9.20 -17.43 -16.57
C LYS A 126 9.85 -18.08 -15.35
N PRO A 127 11.18 -17.93 -15.11
CA PRO A 127 11.78 -18.34 -13.84
C PRO A 127 11.12 -17.73 -12.61
N LEU A 128 10.89 -16.41 -12.61
CA LEU A 128 10.31 -15.71 -11.44
C LEU A 128 8.91 -16.22 -11.10
N HIS A 129 8.02 -16.36 -12.09
CA HIS A 129 6.69 -16.96 -11.87
C HIS A 129 6.79 -18.39 -11.31
N LYS A 130 7.77 -19.18 -11.76
CA LYS A 130 7.99 -20.53 -11.26
C LYS A 130 8.47 -20.51 -9.79
N GLN A 131 9.37 -19.59 -9.44
CA GLN A 131 9.86 -19.41 -8.07
C GLN A 131 8.73 -19.00 -7.13
N ILE A 132 7.93 -18.00 -7.52
CA ILE A 132 6.72 -17.59 -6.79
C ILE A 132 5.78 -18.77 -6.59
N ALA A 133 5.47 -19.52 -7.64
CA ALA A 133 4.58 -20.68 -7.54
C ALA A 133 5.11 -21.77 -6.59
N ALA A 134 6.43 -22.00 -6.58
CA ALA A 134 7.07 -22.95 -5.67
C ALA A 134 6.98 -22.48 -4.20
N LEU A 135 7.27 -21.21 -3.92
CA LEU A 135 7.17 -20.61 -2.60
C LEU A 135 5.73 -20.59 -2.08
N ARG A 136 4.77 -20.17 -2.91
CA ARG A 136 3.33 -20.23 -2.57
C ARG A 136 2.90 -21.66 -2.23
N GLY A 137 3.36 -22.64 -3.01
CA GLY A 137 3.09 -24.05 -2.75
C GLY A 137 3.63 -24.53 -1.40
N ALA A 138 4.80 -24.02 -0.99
CA ALA A 138 5.39 -24.30 0.33
C ALA A 138 4.58 -23.65 1.47
N TYR A 139 4.13 -22.40 1.30
CA TYR A 139 3.40 -21.67 2.35
C TYR A 139 1.94 -22.14 2.51
N LYS A 140 1.26 -22.58 1.44
CA LYS A 140 -0.11 -23.15 1.52
C LYS A 140 -0.21 -24.49 2.23
N LYS A 141 0.84 -25.31 2.14
CA LYS A 141 0.84 -26.69 2.63
C LYS A 141 2.03 -26.91 3.54
N PRO A 142 1.99 -26.33 4.75
CA PRO A 142 2.94 -26.66 5.79
C PRO A 142 2.92 -28.18 6.02
N LYS A 143 3.88 -28.92 5.44
CA LYS A 143 3.90 -30.38 5.56
C LYS A 143 4.34 -30.77 6.98
N GLY A 144 3.37 -30.93 7.87
CA GLY A 144 3.44 -31.85 8.99
C GLY A 144 3.79 -31.28 10.37
N THR A 145 3.69 -32.18 11.36
CA THR A 145 3.97 -32.02 12.80
C THR A 145 5.36 -31.45 13.15
N PRO A 146 6.44 -31.70 12.37
CA PRO A 146 7.76 -31.07 12.63
C PRO A 146 7.71 -29.55 12.50
N LEU A 147 6.87 -29.04 11.60
CA LEU A 147 6.70 -27.61 11.39
C LEU A 147 6.11 -26.90 12.60
N ARG A 148 5.03 -27.48 13.14
CA ARG A 148 4.37 -27.02 14.37
C ARG A 148 5.32 -27.09 15.55
N ARG A 149 6.24 -28.06 15.56
CA ARG A 149 7.22 -28.26 16.64
C ARG A 149 8.45 -27.34 16.52
N ALA A 150 8.87 -26.97 15.32
CA ALA A 150 10.00 -26.05 15.09
C ALA A 150 9.58 -24.58 15.29
N LEU A 151 8.44 -24.17 14.73
CA LEU A 151 7.88 -22.83 14.95
C LEU A 151 7.31 -22.66 16.37
N GLY A 152 6.69 -23.70 16.92
CA GLY A 152 6.14 -23.69 18.29
C GLY A 152 7.20 -23.69 19.41
N GLN A 153 8.49 -23.87 19.08
CA GLN A 153 9.58 -23.65 20.04
C GLN A 153 9.88 -22.16 20.27
N GLY A 154 9.31 -21.26 19.46
CA GLY A 154 9.49 -19.82 19.59
C GLY A 154 10.94 -19.37 19.59
N LYS A 155 11.77 -20.03 18.76
CA LYS A 155 13.16 -19.60 18.54
C LYS A 155 13.17 -18.53 17.44
N PRO A 156 13.84 -17.40 17.66
CA PRO A 156 14.08 -16.42 16.60
C PRO A 156 14.96 -17.04 15.50
N GLY A 157 14.97 -16.43 14.33
CA GLY A 157 15.82 -16.86 13.20
C GLY A 157 15.08 -16.95 11.88
N GLU A 158 15.65 -17.70 10.94
CA GLU A 158 15.11 -17.84 9.59
C GLU A 158 13.97 -18.87 9.57
N ALA A 159 12.79 -18.44 9.11
CA ALA A 159 11.62 -19.31 8.99
C ALA A 159 11.95 -20.51 8.10
N PHE A 160 12.77 -20.38 7.07
CA PHE A 160 13.11 -21.48 6.17
C PHE A 160 13.75 -22.68 6.90
N GLU A 161 14.65 -22.40 7.84
CA GLU A 161 15.28 -23.44 8.67
C GLU A 161 14.25 -24.10 9.58
N LEU A 162 13.39 -23.28 10.22
CA LEU A 162 12.28 -23.75 11.04
C LEU A 162 11.25 -24.51 10.22
N LEU A 163 11.10 -24.16 8.95
CA LEU A 163 10.17 -24.75 8.01
C LEU A 163 10.67 -26.07 7.42
N GLY A 164 11.96 -26.39 7.60
CA GLY A 164 12.60 -27.53 6.96
C GLY A 164 12.48 -27.49 5.43
N LEU A 165 12.46 -26.28 4.86
CA LEU A 165 12.40 -26.09 3.42
C LEU A 165 13.74 -26.48 2.79
N LYS A 166 13.70 -26.90 1.53
CA LYS A 166 14.90 -27.26 0.79
C LYS A 166 15.75 -26.01 0.52
N ASP A 167 17.07 -26.15 0.54
CA ASP A 167 18.01 -25.07 0.19
C ASP A 167 17.70 -24.43 -1.17
N SER A 168 17.23 -25.21 -2.14
CA SER A 168 16.83 -24.68 -3.45
C SER A 168 15.66 -23.66 -3.37
N LEU A 169 14.75 -23.82 -2.41
CA LEU A 169 13.68 -22.84 -2.19
C LEU A 169 14.20 -21.57 -1.52
N TRP A 170 15.23 -21.69 -0.69
CA TRP A 170 15.90 -20.52 -0.09
C TRP A 170 16.65 -19.71 -1.15
N GLU A 171 17.37 -20.39 -2.04
CA GLU A 171 18.00 -19.77 -3.22
C GLU A 171 16.94 -19.07 -4.11
N ASP A 172 15.81 -19.74 -4.37
CA ASP A 172 14.71 -19.15 -5.12
C ASP A 172 14.12 -17.91 -4.42
N ALA A 173 13.96 -17.93 -3.09
CA ALA A 173 13.46 -16.81 -2.32
C ALA A 173 14.41 -15.60 -2.34
N ASN A 174 15.70 -15.83 -2.13
CA ASN A 174 16.71 -14.76 -2.15
C ASN A 174 16.86 -14.17 -3.56
N SER A 175 16.93 -15.02 -4.59
CA SER A 175 17.00 -14.56 -5.98
C SER A 175 15.76 -13.75 -6.37
N LEU A 176 14.57 -14.20 -5.98
CA LEU A 176 13.34 -13.46 -6.22
C LEU A 176 13.32 -12.11 -5.47
N GLY A 177 13.75 -12.10 -4.20
CA GLY A 177 13.81 -10.90 -3.38
C GLY A 177 14.79 -9.85 -3.89
N GLU A 178 15.97 -10.27 -4.33
CA GLU A 178 16.95 -9.40 -4.99
C GLU A 178 16.37 -8.77 -6.25
N VAL A 179 15.79 -9.58 -7.14
CA VAL A 179 15.21 -9.10 -8.41
C VAL A 179 14.09 -8.08 -8.18
N LEU A 180 13.21 -8.34 -7.21
CA LEU A 180 12.07 -7.46 -6.92
C LEU A 180 12.48 -6.20 -6.17
N SER A 181 13.38 -6.28 -5.19
CA SER A 181 13.83 -5.11 -4.42
C SER A 181 14.60 -4.10 -5.28
N GLN A 182 15.33 -4.59 -6.29
CA GLN A 182 16.03 -3.74 -7.26
C GLN A 182 15.11 -3.09 -8.30
N GLY A 183 13.84 -3.54 -8.39
CA GLY A 183 12.91 -3.10 -9.42
C GLY A 183 13.29 -3.56 -10.84
N LEU A 184 14.10 -4.62 -10.97
CA LEU A 184 14.53 -5.18 -12.26
C LEU A 184 13.37 -5.49 -13.22
N PRO A 185 12.18 -5.97 -12.78
CA PRO A 185 11.05 -6.18 -13.68
C PRO A 185 10.62 -4.93 -14.47
N LEU A 186 10.87 -3.75 -13.92
CA LEU A 186 10.57 -2.45 -14.50
C LEU A 186 11.82 -1.81 -15.15
N GLY A 187 12.91 -2.58 -15.26
CA GLY A 187 14.20 -2.14 -15.76
C GLY A 187 14.92 -1.15 -14.85
N LEU A 188 14.54 -1.05 -13.58
CA LEU A 188 15.28 -0.26 -12.59
C LEU A 188 16.52 -1.03 -12.13
N GLU A 189 17.47 -0.33 -11.51
CA GLU A 189 18.70 -0.91 -10.94
C GLU A 189 18.94 -0.29 -9.56
N LEU A 190 17.98 -0.47 -8.65
CA LEU A 190 18.08 0.04 -7.28
C LEU A 190 19.03 -0.82 -6.44
N GLU A 191 19.38 -0.35 -5.24
CA GLU A 191 20.13 -1.16 -4.28
C GLU A 191 19.28 -2.38 -3.84
N PRO A 192 19.85 -3.61 -3.83
CA PRO A 192 19.12 -4.81 -3.44
C PRO A 192 18.84 -4.82 -1.94
N LYS A 193 17.73 -4.19 -1.54
CA LYS A 193 17.28 -4.13 -0.15
C LYS A 193 15.81 -4.54 -0.06
N PRO A 194 15.51 -5.76 0.42
CA PRO A 194 14.14 -6.17 0.65
C PRO A 194 13.44 -5.22 1.63
N LEU A 195 12.15 -4.96 1.39
CA LEU A 195 11.36 -4.22 2.37
C LEU A 195 11.18 -5.04 3.63
N VAL A 196 11.42 -4.45 4.80
CA VAL A 196 11.22 -5.11 6.09
C VAL A 196 9.82 -4.80 6.59
N VAL A 197 9.02 -5.84 6.81
CA VAL A 197 7.64 -5.72 7.31
C VAL A 197 7.47 -6.58 8.55
N ILE A 198 7.18 -5.94 9.67
CA ILE A 198 6.98 -6.57 10.98
C ILE A 198 5.48 -6.64 11.24
N LEU A 199 4.97 -7.85 11.36
CA LEU A 199 3.57 -8.12 11.65
C LEU A 199 3.39 -8.35 13.14
N VAL A 200 2.38 -7.70 13.71
CA VAL A 200 2.14 -7.73 15.15
C VAL A 200 0.71 -8.19 15.44
N PRO A 201 0.53 -9.42 15.93
CA PRO A 201 -0.77 -10.09 15.99
C PRO A 201 -1.64 -9.66 17.15
N ASP A 202 -1.08 -9.00 18.17
CA ASP A 202 -1.83 -8.52 19.31
C ASP A 202 -1.45 -7.07 19.68
N ARG A 203 -2.32 -6.41 20.45
CA ARG A 203 -2.13 -5.01 20.83
C ARG A 203 -1.04 -4.80 21.88
N GLU A 204 -0.79 -5.78 22.74
CA GLU A 204 0.27 -5.69 23.74
C GLU A 204 1.64 -5.66 23.06
N GLU A 205 1.86 -6.56 22.11
CA GLU A 205 3.08 -6.63 21.31
C GLU A 205 3.23 -5.40 20.40
N PHE A 206 2.12 -4.84 19.88
CA PHE A 206 2.19 -3.63 19.06
C PHE A 206 2.72 -2.44 19.86
N VAL A 207 2.27 -2.31 21.11
CA VAL A 207 2.74 -1.24 22.00
C VAL A 207 4.15 -1.54 22.55
N ASP A 208 4.51 -2.81 22.73
CA ASP A 208 5.91 -3.19 22.99
C ASP A 208 6.82 -2.78 21.82
N MET A 209 6.37 -2.95 20.57
CA MET A 209 7.12 -2.50 19.38
C MET A 209 7.25 -0.98 19.29
N LEU A 210 6.23 -0.21 19.68
CA LEU A 210 6.34 1.26 19.79
C LEU A 210 7.39 1.67 20.84
N ALA A 211 7.40 0.98 21.98
CA ALA A 211 8.37 1.19 23.04
C ALA A 211 9.80 0.88 22.55
N LEU A 212 9.99 -0.27 21.90
CA LEU A 212 11.26 -0.71 21.34
C LEU A 212 11.75 0.21 20.21
N ALA A 213 10.85 0.70 19.37
CA ALA A 213 11.16 1.64 18.30
C ALA A 213 11.82 2.92 18.82
N GLY A 214 11.30 3.49 19.90
CA GLY A 214 11.91 4.67 20.51
C GLY A 214 13.26 4.38 21.17
N ARG A 215 13.54 3.12 21.53
CA ARG A 215 14.88 2.72 22.00
C ARG A 215 15.87 2.56 20.84
N VAL A 216 15.43 1.95 19.73
CA VAL A 216 16.23 1.78 18.51
C VAL A 216 16.54 3.13 17.87
N ASP A 217 15.58 4.05 17.87
CA ASP A 217 15.72 5.41 17.36
C ASP A 217 15.25 6.44 18.41
N PRO A 218 16.18 6.92 19.26
CA PRO A 218 15.86 7.97 20.23
C PRO A 218 15.35 9.27 19.60
N THR A 219 15.66 9.54 18.33
CA THR A 219 15.19 10.75 17.64
C THR A 219 13.72 10.66 17.24
N ALA A 220 13.20 9.45 17.08
CA ALA A 220 11.80 9.19 16.80
C ALA A 220 10.90 9.28 18.05
N GLN A 221 11.45 9.12 19.27
CA GLN A 221 10.67 9.08 20.52
C GLN A 221 9.59 10.17 20.65
N PRO A 222 9.87 11.47 20.39
CA PRO A 222 8.87 12.52 20.54
C PRO A 222 7.65 12.37 19.62
N TYR A 223 7.77 11.55 18.57
CA TYR A 223 6.74 11.33 17.57
C TYR A 223 6.01 10.00 17.75
N ILE A 224 6.61 9.00 18.40
CA ILE A 224 6.04 7.64 18.52
C ILE A 224 5.66 7.24 19.95
N TRP A 225 6.22 7.90 20.96
CA TRP A 225 5.83 7.69 22.37
C TRP A 225 4.75 8.69 22.77
N LEU A 226 3.65 8.66 22.01
CA LEU A 226 2.47 9.49 22.22
C LEU A 226 1.37 8.67 22.90
N ASP A 227 0.53 9.30 23.71
CA ASP A 227 -0.57 8.63 24.42
C ASP A 227 -1.53 7.93 23.43
N GLU A 228 -1.76 8.55 22.27
CA GLU A 228 -2.59 8.01 21.20
C GLU A 228 -1.92 6.95 20.33
N ALA A 229 -0.58 6.76 20.43
CA ALA A 229 0.15 5.82 19.56
C ALA A 229 -0.32 4.38 19.76
N ALA A 230 -0.76 4.05 20.98
CA ALA A 230 -1.39 2.77 21.29
C ALA A 230 -2.73 2.52 20.57
N SER A 231 -3.27 3.48 19.82
CA SER A 231 -4.46 3.33 18.97
C SER A 231 -4.12 3.23 17.47
N TRP A 232 -2.85 3.38 17.09
CA TRP A 232 -2.45 3.31 15.70
C TRP A 232 -2.56 1.89 15.14
N SER A 233 -2.76 1.78 13.83
CA SER A 233 -2.75 0.49 13.14
C SER A 233 -1.39 0.12 12.55
N HIS A 234 -0.51 1.12 12.40
CA HIS A 234 0.82 0.97 11.81
C HIS A 234 1.74 2.12 12.20
N PHE A 235 3.05 1.91 12.06
CA PHE A 235 4.09 2.94 12.18
C PHE A 235 5.39 2.44 11.54
N PHE A 236 6.45 3.25 11.63
CA PHE A 236 7.75 2.97 11.04
C PHE A 236 8.85 2.92 12.10
N ILE A 237 9.82 2.02 11.92
CA ILE A 237 11.08 2.00 12.67
C ILE A 237 12.20 2.08 11.65
N GLN A 238 12.85 3.24 11.55
CA GLN A 238 13.75 3.52 10.43
C GLN A 238 13.02 3.26 9.10
N GLU A 239 13.46 2.30 8.29
CA GLU A 239 12.80 1.92 7.04
C GLU A 239 11.79 0.77 7.20
N ALA A 240 11.78 0.06 8.33
CA ALA A 240 10.87 -1.07 8.54
C ALA A 240 9.43 -0.60 8.79
N ARG A 241 8.49 -1.35 8.22
CA ARG A 241 7.04 -1.13 8.37
C ARG A 241 6.51 -2.02 9.48
N VAL A 242 5.81 -1.47 10.46
CA VAL A 242 5.17 -2.25 11.54
C VAL A 242 3.66 -2.20 11.37
N TYR A 243 3.01 -3.36 11.24
CA TYR A 243 1.56 -3.46 11.04
C TYR A 243 0.90 -4.29 12.13
N SER A 244 -0.16 -3.76 12.73
CA SER A 244 -1.04 -4.54 13.61
C SER A 244 -1.98 -5.42 12.78
N LEU A 245 -2.14 -6.69 13.19
CA LEU A 245 -3.09 -7.63 12.58
C LEU A 245 -4.47 -7.62 13.27
N VAL A 246 -4.64 -6.79 14.31
CA VAL A 246 -5.88 -6.66 15.08
C VAL A 246 -6.32 -5.21 15.16
N HIS A 247 -7.61 -5.02 15.41
CA HIS A 247 -8.17 -3.72 15.74
C HIS A 247 -7.70 -3.22 17.11
N VAL A 248 -7.91 -1.92 17.39
CA VAL A 248 -7.50 -1.27 18.64
C VAL A 248 -8.12 -1.95 19.88
N ASP A 249 -9.32 -2.50 19.74
CA ASP A 249 -10.01 -3.27 20.77
C ASP A 249 -9.51 -4.72 20.92
N GLY A 250 -8.48 -5.10 20.15
CA GLY A 250 -7.90 -6.44 20.12
C GLY A 250 -8.66 -7.46 19.29
N THR A 251 -9.74 -7.06 18.61
CA THR A 251 -10.49 -7.98 17.74
C THR A 251 -9.74 -8.25 16.44
N SER A 252 -9.81 -9.50 15.96
CA SER A 252 -9.28 -9.88 14.65
C SER A 252 -9.90 -9.02 13.55
N MET A 253 -9.08 -8.64 12.56
CA MET A 253 -9.61 -8.02 11.33
C MET A 253 -10.38 -9.05 10.49
N ASP A 254 -9.96 -10.31 10.53
CA ASP A 254 -10.68 -11.40 9.86
C ASP A 254 -11.93 -11.75 10.67
N LYS A 255 -13.08 -11.71 9.99
CA LYS A 255 -14.39 -12.09 10.52
C LYS A 255 -14.94 -13.25 9.71
N GLU A 256 -15.94 -13.95 10.24
CA GLU A 256 -16.54 -15.10 9.56
C GLU A 256 -17.05 -14.77 8.15
N ASP A 257 -17.59 -13.56 7.95
CA ASP A 257 -18.04 -13.05 6.66
C ASP A 257 -16.89 -12.59 5.75
N ARG A 258 -15.67 -12.45 6.29
CA ARG A 258 -14.49 -11.85 5.65
C ARG A 258 -13.19 -12.50 6.13
N PRO A 259 -12.95 -13.77 5.79
CA PRO A 259 -11.85 -14.56 6.34
C PRO A 259 -10.46 -14.22 5.78
N ASN A 260 -10.37 -13.32 4.79
CA ASN A 260 -9.14 -12.99 4.07
C ASN A 260 -8.75 -11.50 4.18
N LEU A 261 -9.45 -10.73 5.02
CA LEU A 261 -9.29 -9.28 5.08
C LEU A 261 -7.88 -8.88 5.51
N THR A 262 -7.31 -9.55 6.51
CA THR A 262 -5.94 -9.30 6.98
C THR A 262 -4.93 -9.53 5.86
N ARG A 263 -5.04 -10.67 5.17
CA ARG A 263 -4.17 -11.02 4.04
C ARG A 263 -4.28 -9.99 2.92
N GLN A 264 -5.48 -9.59 2.52
CA GLN A 264 -5.69 -8.54 1.51
C GLN A 264 -5.06 -7.21 1.95
N GLN A 265 -5.28 -6.81 3.20
CA GLN A 265 -4.79 -5.54 3.75
C GLN A 265 -3.26 -5.49 3.77
N ILE A 266 -2.60 -6.52 4.30
CA ILE A 266 -1.13 -6.56 4.35
C ILE A 266 -0.54 -6.63 2.94
N SER A 267 -1.09 -7.44 2.05
CA SER A 267 -0.62 -7.50 0.65
C SER A 267 -0.75 -6.14 -0.05
N GLN A 268 -1.85 -5.42 0.16
CA GLN A 268 -2.04 -4.09 -0.43
C GLN A 268 -1.04 -3.06 0.12
N LEU A 269 -0.78 -3.06 1.43
CA LEU A 269 0.21 -2.18 2.06
C LEU A 269 1.63 -2.47 1.55
N VAL A 270 1.96 -3.75 1.44
CA VAL A 270 3.23 -4.23 0.87
C VAL A 270 3.41 -3.74 -0.57
N LEU A 271 2.40 -3.91 -1.43
CA LEU A 271 2.46 -3.43 -2.80
C LEU A 271 2.63 -1.91 -2.86
N SER A 272 1.92 -1.18 -1.99
CA SER A 272 2.03 0.27 -1.92
C SER A 272 3.46 0.70 -1.58
N SER A 273 4.07 0.04 -0.58
CA SER A 273 5.47 0.28 -0.20
C SER A 273 6.45 -0.10 -1.31
N LEU A 274 6.19 -1.16 -2.09
CA LEU A 274 7.02 -1.52 -3.24
C LEU A 274 6.97 -0.45 -4.34
N PHE A 275 5.79 0.08 -4.65
CA PHE A 275 5.67 1.17 -5.63
C PHE A 275 6.31 2.47 -5.14
N GLU A 276 6.15 2.81 -3.87
CA GLU A 276 6.84 3.96 -3.24
C GLU A 276 8.36 3.82 -3.40
N HIS A 277 8.90 2.65 -3.04
CA HIS A 277 10.33 2.34 -3.15
C HIS A 277 10.83 2.43 -4.60
N TRP A 278 10.11 1.80 -5.54
CA TRP A 278 10.51 1.80 -6.95
C TRP A 278 10.44 3.17 -7.61
N SER A 279 9.52 4.02 -7.16
CA SER A 279 9.35 5.37 -7.69
C SER A 279 10.16 6.43 -6.95
N ASP A 280 10.91 6.06 -5.91
CA ASP A 280 11.61 7.01 -5.02
C ASP A 280 10.66 8.12 -4.52
N GLY A 281 9.41 7.75 -4.21
CA GLY A 281 8.37 8.66 -3.74
C GLY A 281 7.80 9.63 -4.79
N HIS A 282 8.19 9.54 -6.07
CA HIS A 282 7.70 10.45 -7.11
C HIS A 282 6.28 10.10 -7.60
N LEU A 283 5.88 8.83 -7.50
CA LEU A 283 4.52 8.44 -7.88
C LEU A 283 3.51 8.92 -6.83
N PRO A 284 2.41 9.55 -7.26
CA PRO A 284 1.41 10.00 -6.30
C PRO A 284 0.71 8.83 -5.61
N MET A 285 0.53 8.94 -4.30
CA MET A 285 0.00 7.90 -3.41
C MET A 285 -1.37 7.40 -3.87
N ALA A 286 -2.19 8.28 -4.45
CA ALA A 286 -3.48 7.87 -4.98
C ALA A 286 -3.39 6.94 -6.20
N LEU A 287 -2.37 7.09 -7.05
CA LEU A 287 -2.13 6.14 -8.13
C LEU A 287 -1.62 4.81 -7.57
N ILE A 288 -0.69 4.87 -6.61
CA ILE A 288 -0.14 3.70 -5.91
C ILE A 288 -1.27 2.88 -5.27
N ALA A 289 -2.17 3.55 -4.53
CA ALA A 289 -3.35 2.94 -3.93
C ALA A 289 -4.25 2.25 -4.97
N GLY A 290 -4.50 2.91 -6.11
CA GLY A 290 -5.29 2.34 -7.21
C GLY A 290 -4.64 1.11 -7.83
N LEU A 291 -3.32 1.15 -8.06
CA LEU A 291 -2.54 0.01 -8.57
C LEU A 291 -2.58 -1.15 -7.59
N ALA A 292 -2.29 -0.90 -6.31
CA ALA A 292 -2.29 -1.92 -5.27
C ALA A 292 -3.68 -2.56 -5.12
N LEU A 293 -4.75 -1.77 -5.07
CA LEU A 293 -6.14 -2.26 -5.04
C LEU A 293 -6.43 -3.21 -6.22
N GLU A 294 -6.12 -2.80 -7.44
CA GLU A 294 -6.37 -3.59 -8.65
C GLU A 294 -5.54 -4.89 -8.68
N VAL A 295 -4.30 -4.88 -8.18
CA VAL A 295 -3.48 -6.10 -8.05
C VAL A 295 -4.15 -7.08 -7.09
N ILE A 296 -4.67 -6.61 -5.95
CA ILE A 296 -5.34 -7.48 -4.98
C ILE A 296 -6.63 -8.06 -5.56
N VAL A 297 -7.44 -7.25 -6.26
CA VAL A 297 -8.64 -7.76 -6.95
C VAL A 297 -8.27 -8.86 -7.95
N GLU A 298 -7.19 -8.71 -8.72
CA GLU A 298 -6.74 -9.76 -9.65
C GLU A 298 -6.16 -11.00 -8.95
N ALA A 299 -5.44 -10.82 -7.84
CA ALA A 299 -4.80 -11.92 -7.12
C ALA A 299 -5.80 -12.76 -6.31
N GLU A 300 -6.78 -12.10 -5.71
CA GLU A 300 -7.72 -12.70 -4.74
C GLU A 300 -9.17 -12.75 -5.24
N GLY A 301 -9.46 -12.13 -6.37
CA GLY A 301 -10.81 -12.03 -6.96
C GLY A 301 -11.67 -10.92 -6.36
N GLU A 302 -11.25 -10.28 -5.27
CA GLU A 302 -11.94 -9.20 -4.57
C GLU A 302 -10.97 -8.46 -3.63
N CYS A 303 -11.38 -7.28 -3.16
CA CYS A 303 -10.65 -6.50 -2.15
C CYS A 303 -11.63 -5.75 -1.24
N ASP A 304 -11.81 -6.27 -0.02
CA ASP A 304 -12.69 -5.65 0.99
C ASP A 304 -11.94 -4.75 1.99
N THR A 305 -10.68 -4.44 1.69
CA THR A 305 -9.85 -3.58 2.55
C THR A 305 -10.44 -2.17 2.69
N ARG A 306 -10.14 -1.53 3.81
CA ARG A 306 -10.51 -0.13 4.11
C ARG A 306 -9.29 0.79 4.13
N LEU A 307 -8.26 0.45 3.36
CA LEU A 307 -7.03 1.24 3.30
C LEU A 307 -7.19 2.54 2.53
N ASP A 308 -8.11 2.55 1.57
CA ASP A 308 -8.41 3.70 0.70
C ASP A 308 -9.91 4.01 0.68
N GLY A 309 -10.24 5.17 0.12
CA GLY A 309 -11.61 5.62 -0.06
C GLY A 309 -12.06 6.49 1.11
N ASP A 310 -13.28 6.28 1.58
CA ASP A 310 -13.78 7.00 2.74
C ASP A 310 -13.15 6.43 4.01
N LEU A 311 -12.18 7.18 4.54
CA LEU A 311 -11.43 6.81 5.74
C LEU A 311 -11.98 7.46 7.01
N ARG A 312 -13.20 8.03 7.02
CA ARG A 312 -13.78 8.64 8.23
C ARG A 312 -13.62 7.69 9.43
N GLY A 313 -12.90 8.19 10.45
CA GLY A 313 -12.34 7.40 11.56
C GLY A 313 -10.80 7.26 11.56
N ARG A 314 -10.09 7.69 10.51
CA ARG A 314 -8.62 7.85 10.45
C ARG A 314 -8.26 9.28 10.02
N ALA A 315 -7.16 9.80 10.55
CA ALA A 315 -6.57 11.08 10.12
C ALA A 315 -5.84 10.90 8.78
N THR A 316 -5.86 11.91 7.92
CA THR A 316 -5.09 11.97 6.67
C THR A 316 -4.38 13.31 6.55
N GLU A 317 -3.17 13.32 5.97
CA GLU A 317 -2.42 14.54 5.64
C GLU A 317 -2.97 15.27 4.41
N ALA A 318 -2.48 16.50 4.18
CA ALA A 318 -2.87 17.39 3.08
C ALA A 318 -2.43 16.84 1.69
N TRP A 319 -3.17 17.19 0.63
CA TRP A 319 -3.29 16.36 -0.58
C TRP A 319 -2.41 16.68 -1.81
N GLU A 320 -2.31 15.64 -2.67
CA GLU A 320 -1.52 15.46 -3.89
C GLU A 320 -2.32 15.62 -5.21
N MET A 321 -1.61 15.69 -6.34
CA MET A 321 -2.12 15.99 -7.70
C MET A 321 -3.14 14.99 -8.29
N PHE A 322 -3.22 13.76 -7.79
CA PHE A 322 -4.04 12.69 -8.41
C PHE A 322 -5.48 12.62 -7.92
N VAL A 323 -5.85 13.37 -6.88
CA VAL A 323 -7.22 13.36 -6.33
C VAL A 323 -7.68 14.78 -5.98
N PRO A 324 -8.86 15.23 -6.43
CA PRO A 324 -9.40 16.56 -6.08
C PRO A 324 -10.30 16.55 -4.83
N GLY A 325 -9.97 17.33 -3.78
CA GLY A 325 -10.86 17.55 -2.61
C GLY A 325 -10.50 16.95 -1.23
N GLY A 326 -9.24 16.68 -0.88
CA GLY A 326 -8.81 16.27 0.47
C GLY A 326 -8.74 17.45 1.44
N LEU A 327 -8.86 17.23 2.76
CA LEU A 327 -8.83 18.30 3.76
C LEU A 327 -7.49 19.07 3.67
N SER A 328 -7.55 20.38 3.44
CA SER A 328 -6.36 21.25 3.29
C SER A 328 -5.56 21.44 4.58
N GLU A 329 -6.14 21.11 5.74
CA GLU A 329 -5.55 21.34 7.07
C GLU A 329 -5.35 20.04 7.88
N GLY A 330 -5.73 18.89 7.33
CA GLY A 330 -5.94 17.67 8.13
C GLY A 330 -7.11 17.83 9.11
N GLY A 331 -7.68 16.73 9.57
CA GLY A 331 -8.78 16.78 10.54
C GLY A 331 -9.33 15.40 10.91
N ILE A 332 -9.84 15.30 12.13
CA ILE A 332 -10.53 14.11 12.64
C ILE A 332 -12.01 14.24 12.27
N LEU A 333 -12.51 13.31 11.47
CA LEU A 333 -13.92 13.25 11.08
C LEU A 333 -14.70 12.26 11.96
N PRO A 334 -15.97 12.55 12.29
CA PRO A 334 -16.81 11.69 13.11
C PRO A 334 -17.13 10.37 12.40
N ALA A 335 -17.24 9.29 13.18
CA ALA A 335 -17.49 7.94 12.68
C ALA A 335 -18.96 7.77 12.24
N MET A 336 -19.16 7.39 10.97
CA MET A 336 -20.42 6.95 10.35
C MET A 336 -20.10 5.79 9.38
N PRO A 337 -21.04 4.87 9.09
CA PRO A 337 -20.71 3.52 8.66
C PRO A 337 -20.10 3.44 7.25
N ALA A 338 -18.93 2.78 7.16
CA ALA A 338 -18.20 2.44 5.94
C ALA A 338 -18.84 1.32 5.10
N PHE A 339 -20.16 1.20 5.10
CA PHE A 339 -20.91 0.33 4.19
C PHE A 339 -21.54 1.23 3.12
N THR A 340 -20.78 1.48 2.06
CA THR A 340 -21.24 2.21 0.89
C THR A 340 -21.56 1.24 -0.24
N ARG A 341 -22.45 1.63 -1.17
CA ARG A 341 -22.75 0.85 -2.39
C ARG A 341 -21.49 0.47 -3.19
N TRP A 342 -20.42 1.26 -3.08
CA TRP A 342 -19.14 1.00 -3.75
C TRP A 342 -18.47 -0.28 -3.24
N ARG A 343 -18.80 -0.72 -2.02
CA ARG A 343 -18.21 -1.89 -1.37
C ARG A 343 -19.09 -3.14 -1.44
N GLU A 344 -20.31 -3.05 -1.96
CA GLU A 344 -21.28 -4.17 -1.98
C GLU A 344 -20.72 -5.47 -2.57
N PHE A 345 -19.92 -5.35 -3.64
CA PHE A 345 -19.31 -6.50 -4.31
C PHE A 345 -17.79 -6.60 -4.11
N ALA A 346 -17.22 -5.84 -3.17
CA ALA A 346 -15.79 -5.82 -2.86
C ALA A 346 -14.88 -5.73 -4.10
N GLY A 347 -15.32 -5.02 -5.14
CA GLY A 347 -14.56 -4.86 -6.38
C GLY A 347 -14.40 -6.12 -7.25
N ARG A 348 -15.19 -7.18 -7.04
CA ARG A 348 -15.12 -8.44 -7.85
C ARG A 348 -15.22 -8.24 -9.37
N ASP A 349 -15.84 -7.15 -9.77
CA ASP A 349 -16.05 -6.71 -11.15
C ASP A 349 -15.18 -5.50 -11.51
N HIS A 350 -14.14 -5.22 -10.73
CA HIS A 350 -13.32 -4.01 -10.82
C HIS A 350 -14.15 -2.73 -10.71
N PHE A 351 -15.25 -2.80 -9.94
CA PHE A 351 -16.22 -1.72 -9.70
C PHE A 351 -16.97 -1.24 -10.95
N VAL A 352 -16.85 -1.94 -12.08
CA VAL A 352 -17.40 -1.54 -13.38
C VAL A 352 -18.94 -1.43 -13.33
N VAL A 353 -19.62 -2.39 -12.71
CA VAL A 353 -21.08 -2.42 -12.57
C VAL A 353 -21.55 -1.24 -11.72
N THR A 354 -20.94 -1.01 -10.55
CA THR A 354 -21.34 0.08 -9.65
C THR A 354 -21.07 1.45 -10.29
N LEU A 355 -19.91 1.61 -10.95
CA LEU A 355 -19.59 2.83 -11.69
C LEU A 355 -20.59 3.08 -12.82
N ARG A 356 -20.95 2.07 -13.60
CA ARG A 356 -21.95 2.20 -14.66
C ARG A 356 -23.32 2.58 -14.13
N ILE A 357 -23.77 1.98 -13.03
CA ILE A 357 -25.05 2.33 -12.39
C ILE A 357 -25.02 3.81 -11.98
N ALA A 358 -23.98 4.25 -11.27
CA ALA A 358 -23.82 5.64 -10.88
C ALA A 358 -23.74 6.60 -12.09
N GLN A 359 -23.11 6.18 -13.19
CA GLN A 359 -23.04 6.93 -14.45
C GLN A 359 -24.40 7.07 -15.10
N SER A 360 -25.17 5.99 -15.17
CA SER A 360 -26.53 5.99 -15.72
C SER A 360 -27.45 6.90 -14.91
N ASP A 361 -27.39 6.80 -13.58
CA ASP A 361 -28.16 7.64 -12.66
C ASP A 361 -27.85 9.13 -12.84
N GLY A 362 -26.56 9.47 -12.98
CA GLY A 362 -26.11 10.85 -13.21
C GLY A 362 -26.51 11.38 -14.59
N ALA A 363 -26.42 10.55 -15.63
CA ALA A 363 -26.90 10.91 -16.97
C ALA A 363 -28.41 11.16 -16.97
N ASP A 364 -29.17 10.37 -16.22
CA ASP A 364 -30.61 10.50 -16.05
C ASP A 364 -31.01 11.84 -15.39
N ASP A 365 -30.26 12.28 -14.37
CA ASP A 365 -30.46 13.61 -13.74
C ASP A 365 -30.23 14.76 -14.72
N MET A 366 -29.27 14.57 -15.63
CA MET A 366 -28.80 15.61 -16.55
C MET A 366 -29.44 15.54 -17.95
N LYS A 367 -30.44 14.67 -18.15
CA LYS A 367 -31.16 14.48 -19.43
C LYS A 367 -31.63 15.79 -20.07
N ARG A 368 -32.07 16.76 -19.26
CA ARG A 368 -32.57 18.07 -19.75
C ARG A 368 -31.47 19.04 -20.15
N GLN A 369 -30.24 18.82 -19.70
CA GLN A 369 -29.09 19.70 -19.94
C GLN A 369 -28.21 19.21 -21.10
N GLY A 370 -28.63 18.15 -21.81
CA GLY A 370 -27.86 17.57 -22.92
C GLY A 370 -26.64 16.76 -22.47
N GLY A 371 -26.62 16.28 -21.22
CA GLY A 371 -25.48 15.63 -20.59
C GLY A 371 -25.16 14.24 -21.12
N GLY A 372 -23.89 14.03 -21.50
CA GLY A 372 -23.34 12.78 -22.04
C GLY A 372 -22.80 11.81 -20.97
N ASP A 373 -21.77 11.04 -21.33
CA ASP A 373 -21.22 9.90 -20.57
C ASP A 373 -20.39 10.32 -19.34
N GLN A 374 -20.45 11.58 -18.92
CA GLN A 374 -19.51 12.19 -17.96
C GLN A 374 -20.13 12.50 -16.59
N HIS A 375 -21.38 12.10 -16.36
CA HIS A 375 -22.13 12.44 -15.16
C HIS A 375 -22.27 11.23 -14.25
N PHE A 376 -22.07 11.43 -12.94
CA PHE A 376 -22.22 10.40 -11.92
C PHE A 376 -23.07 10.94 -10.77
N ARG A 377 -24.01 10.14 -10.27
CA ARG A 377 -24.76 10.49 -9.06
C ARG A 377 -23.97 10.06 -7.82
N LEU A 378 -23.81 10.96 -6.86
CA LEU A 378 -23.38 10.68 -5.48
C LEU A 378 -24.56 10.74 -4.52
N TYR A 379 -24.44 10.02 -3.39
CA TYR A 379 -25.37 10.09 -2.27
C TYR A 379 -24.69 10.69 -1.05
N ALA A 380 -25.45 11.41 -0.23
CA ALA A 380 -24.99 11.82 1.09
C ALA A 380 -25.05 10.63 2.06
N ASP A 381 -24.45 10.79 3.23
CA ASP A 381 -24.45 9.74 4.27
C ASP A 381 -25.84 9.33 4.77
N ASP A 382 -26.83 10.21 4.60
CA ASP A 382 -28.21 9.90 4.96
C ASP A 382 -28.94 9.11 3.87
N GLU A 383 -28.30 8.85 2.73
CA GLU A 383 -28.85 8.20 1.52
C GLU A 383 -30.11 8.88 0.94
N VAL A 384 -30.56 9.98 1.55
CA VAL A 384 -31.75 10.74 1.14
C VAL A 384 -31.35 11.84 0.16
N HIS A 385 -30.24 12.52 0.43
CA HIS A 385 -29.74 13.56 -0.46
C HIS A 385 -28.83 12.96 -1.52
N SER A 386 -28.97 13.45 -2.75
CA SER A 386 -28.07 13.11 -3.85
C SER A 386 -27.59 14.36 -4.57
N MET A 387 -26.45 14.24 -5.25
CA MET A 387 -25.94 15.27 -6.15
C MET A 387 -25.37 14.62 -7.41
N THR A 388 -25.42 15.32 -8.53
CA THR A 388 -24.76 14.87 -9.77
C THR A 388 -23.42 15.58 -9.92
N LEU A 389 -22.36 14.79 -10.08
CA LEU A 389 -21.03 15.27 -10.45
C LEU A 389 -20.80 15.09 -11.95
N SER A 390 -20.04 16.01 -12.52
CA SER A 390 -19.57 15.92 -13.91
C SER A 390 -18.06 15.80 -13.92
N GLY A 391 -17.49 15.05 -14.86
CA GLY A 391 -16.04 15.00 -15.06
C GLY A 391 -15.46 16.35 -15.53
N PRO A 392 -14.12 16.45 -15.65
CA PRO A 392 -13.13 15.37 -15.52
C PRO A 392 -12.91 14.91 -14.07
N PHE A 393 -12.35 13.72 -13.90
CA PHE A 393 -12.03 13.12 -12.59
C PHE A 393 -10.55 12.71 -12.48
N LEU A 394 -9.77 12.74 -13.57
CA LEU A 394 -8.36 12.33 -13.59
C LEU A 394 -7.40 13.47 -13.91
N GLY A 395 -6.19 13.35 -13.37
CA GLY A 395 -5.05 14.20 -13.67
C GLY A 395 -5.23 15.66 -13.26
N SER A 396 -4.31 16.51 -13.75
CA SER A 396 -4.32 17.95 -13.51
C SER A 396 -5.65 18.65 -13.89
N ALA A 397 -6.42 18.08 -14.84
CA ALA A 397 -7.71 18.61 -15.26
C ALA A 397 -8.80 18.54 -14.18
N ALA A 398 -8.68 17.64 -13.21
CA ALA A 398 -9.69 17.42 -12.18
C ALA A 398 -9.47 18.28 -10.91
N VAL A 399 -8.32 18.95 -10.78
CA VAL A 399 -7.88 19.67 -9.57
C VAL A 399 -8.84 20.81 -9.18
N GLY A 400 -9.01 21.03 -7.86
CA GLY A 400 -9.73 22.19 -7.33
C GLY A 400 -11.24 22.05 -7.23
N ARG A 401 -11.77 20.81 -7.29
CA ARG A 401 -13.20 20.56 -7.08
C ARG A 401 -13.59 20.71 -5.62
N ASP A 402 -14.58 21.55 -5.36
CA ASP A 402 -15.22 21.68 -4.05
C ASP A 402 -16.39 20.69 -3.93
N ILE A 403 -16.35 19.85 -2.90
CA ILE A 403 -17.37 18.83 -2.61
C ILE A 403 -17.94 19.12 -1.22
N PRO A 404 -19.27 19.35 -1.09
CA PRO A 404 -19.86 19.59 0.21
C PRO A 404 -19.61 18.41 1.16
N ASP A 405 -19.30 18.69 2.42
CA ASP A 405 -18.85 17.68 3.39
C ASP A 405 -19.79 16.48 3.53
N ARG A 406 -21.10 16.69 3.40
CA ARG A 406 -22.10 15.61 3.46
C ARG A 406 -21.97 14.54 2.37
N PHE A 407 -21.30 14.86 1.26
CA PHE A 407 -21.05 13.96 0.13
C PHE A 407 -19.58 13.48 0.07
N ARG A 408 -18.73 13.98 0.98
CA ARG A 408 -17.28 13.73 0.98
C ARG A 408 -16.96 12.24 1.09
N GLY A 409 -17.70 11.48 1.89
CA GLY A 409 -17.52 10.03 2.01
C GLY A 409 -17.78 9.30 0.68
N ASP A 410 -18.97 9.48 0.10
CA ASP A 410 -19.33 8.84 -1.18
C ASP A 410 -18.41 9.29 -2.33
N TRP A 411 -17.93 10.54 -2.31
CA TRP A 411 -16.94 11.05 -3.25
C TRP A 411 -15.60 10.29 -3.17
N LEU A 412 -15.08 10.05 -1.97
CA LEU A 412 -13.81 9.34 -1.80
C LEU A 412 -13.92 7.86 -2.22
N GLU A 413 -15.04 7.20 -1.91
CA GLU A 413 -15.31 5.84 -2.39
C GLU A 413 -15.52 5.79 -3.90
N PHE A 414 -16.23 6.78 -4.48
CA PHE A 414 -16.33 6.93 -5.93
C PHE A 414 -14.95 7.01 -6.57
N LEU A 415 -14.04 7.85 -6.07
CA LEU A 415 -12.70 7.99 -6.61
C LEU A 415 -11.85 6.72 -6.47
N ARG A 416 -12.01 5.98 -5.37
CA ARG A 416 -11.38 4.66 -5.20
C ARG A 416 -11.87 3.68 -6.27
N ALA A 417 -13.19 3.55 -6.42
CA ALA A 417 -13.81 2.69 -7.44
C ALA A 417 -13.39 3.11 -8.86
N TYR A 418 -13.47 4.41 -9.16
CA TYR A 418 -13.15 4.99 -10.47
C TYR A 418 -11.71 4.71 -10.89
N ARG A 419 -10.75 4.83 -9.97
CA ARG A 419 -9.34 4.50 -10.22
C ARG A 419 -9.14 3.03 -10.57
N SER A 420 -9.72 2.11 -9.79
CA SER A 420 -9.63 0.66 -10.08
C SER A 420 -10.27 0.33 -11.43
N GLY A 421 -11.49 0.80 -11.68
CA GLY A 421 -12.17 0.58 -12.96
C GLY A 421 -11.42 1.16 -14.17
N PHE A 422 -10.81 2.34 -14.02
CA PHE A 422 -9.98 2.96 -15.05
C PHE A 422 -8.69 2.17 -15.32
N LEU A 423 -7.98 1.73 -14.28
CA LEU A 423 -6.77 0.91 -14.40
C LEU A 423 -7.06 -0.46 -15.03
N TYR A 424 -8.17 -1.09 -14.61
CA TYR A 424 -8.69 -2.30 -15.24
C TYR A 424 -8.90 -2.08 -16.75
N TRP A 425 -9.62 -1.02 -17.13
CA TRP A 425 -9.86 -0.68 -18.53
C TRP A 425 -8.56 -0.41 -19.30
N LEU A 426 -7.60 0.34 -18.72
CA LEU A 426 -6.30 0.57 -19.35
C LEU A 426 -5.57 -0.73 -19.69
N ARG A 427 -5.59 -1.68 -18.76
CA ARG A 427 -4.92 -2.97 -18.89
C ARG A 427 -5.62 -3.90 -19.88
N THR A 428 -6.94 -3.82 -20.03
CA THR A 428 -7.73 -4.83 -20.75
C THR A 428 -8.35 -4.33 -22.05
N GLU A 429 -8.69 -3.04 -22.16
CA GLU A 429 -9.61 -2.53 -23.18
C GLU A 429 -9.15 -1.22 -23.86
N ALA A 430 -8.20 -0.47 -23.29
CA ALA A 430 -7.75 0.80 -23.86
C ALA A 430 -6.96 0.68 -25.17
N GLY A 431 -6.37 -0.48 -25.44
CA GLY A 431 -5.77 -0.83 -26.72
C GLY A 431 -6.81 -1.31 -27.74
N SER A 432 -6.36 -1.59 -28.96
CA SER A 432 -7.23 -2.21 -29.98
C SER A 432 -7.50 -3.70 -29.74
N SER A 433 -6.86 -4.29 -28.72
CA SER A 433 -7.05 -5.68 -28.28
C SER A 433 -6.48 -5.85 -26.87
N LYS A 434 -6.96 -6.85 -26.11
CA LYS A 434 -6.46 -7.15 -24.75
C LYS A 434 -4.95 -7.30 -24.66
N ARG A 435 -4.33 -7.93 -25.66
CA ARG A 435 -2.87 -8.06 -25.73
C ARG A 435 -2.19 -6.69 -25.84
N LYS A 436 -2.69 -5.82 -26.72
CA LYS A 436 -2.14 -4.48 -26.93
C LYS A 436 -2.39 -3.59 -25.72
N SER A 437 -3.57 -3.66 -25.11
CA SER A 437 -3.89 -2.96 -23.85
C SER A 437 -2.89 -3.33 -22.75
N GLY A 438 -2.64 -4.63 -22.57
CA GLY A 438 -1.65 -5.11 -21.60
C GLY A 438 -0.23 -4.64 -21.90
N GLU A 439 0.21 -4.68 -23.16
CA GLU A 439 1.53 -4.17 -23.57
C GLU A 439 1.68 -2.67 -23.32
N GLN A 440 0.69 -1.86 -23.71
CA GLN A 440 0.68 -0.42 -23.43
C GLN A 440 0.69 -0.12 -21.93
N PHE A 441 -0.08 -0.88 -21.14
CA PHE A 441 -0.13 -0.71 -19.69
C PHE A 441 1.22 -1.02 -19.02
N ARG A 442 1.95 -2.05 -19.49
CA ARG A 442 3.31 -2.35 -18.99
C ARG A 442 4.28 -1.18 -19.22
N HIS A 443 4.25 -0.62 -20.43
CA HIS A 443 5.09 0.54 -20.78
C HIS A 443 4.65 1.82 -20.06
N LEU A 444 3.35 1.98 -19.80
CA LEU A 444 2.85 3.06 -18.96
C LEU A 444 3.42 2.95 -17.55
N LEU A 445 3.35 1.76 -16.93
CA LEU A 445 3.84 1.55 -15.57
C LEU A 445 5.34 1.85 -15.46
N GLU A 446 6.15 1.32 -16.39
CA GLU A 446 7.57 1.64 -16.48
C GLU A 446 7.82 3.15 -16.65
N GLY A 447 7.11 3.79 -17.58
CA GLY A 447 7.25 5.23 -17.84
C GLY A 447 6.90 6.09 -16.64
N LEU A 448 5.82 5.76 -15.93
CA LEU A 448 5.38 6.49 -14.74
C LEU A 448 6.34 6.33 -13.57
N ILE A 449 6.85 5.12 -13.33
CA ILE A 449 7.80 4.86 -12.24
C ILE A 449 9.13 5.60 -12.45
N ARG A 450 9.57 5.74 -13.70
CA ARG A 450 10.79 6.49 -14.05
C ARG A 450 10.60 8.00 -14.11
N ALA A 451 9.37 8.49 -14.06
CA ALA A 451 9.08 9.90 -14.21
C ALA A 451 9.34 10.64 -12.90
N SER A 452 10.41 11.45 -12.90
CA SER A 452 10.89 12.17 -11.71
C SER A 452 10.11 13.45 -11.38
N SER A 453 9.13 13.84 -12.19
CA SER A 453 8.28 14.99 -11.89
C SER A 453 6.85 14.80 -12.40
N PRO A 454 5.86 15.53 -11.85
CA PRO A 454 4.49 15.45 -12.32
C PRO A 454 4.31 15.86 -13.79
N GLU A 455 5.09 16.82 -14.27
CA GLU A 455 5.07 17.23 -15.69
C GLU A 455 5.57 16.11 -16.61
N VAL A 456 6.61 15.38 -16.17
CA VAL A 456 7.11 14.20 -16.90
C VAL A 456 6.06 13.09 -16.87
N GLN A 457 5.38 12.88 -15.73
CA GLN A 457 4.29 11.90 -15.60
C GLN A 457 3.14 12.19 -16.57
N GLU A 458 2.69 13.45 -16.65
CA GLU A 458 1.63 13.86 -17.60
C GLU A 458 2.04 13.64 -19.07
N ALA A 459 3.34 13.75 -19.40
CA ALA A 459 3.85 13.49 -20.74
C ALA A 459 3.93 11.99 -21.11
N VAL A 460 3.90 11.06 -20.13
CA VAL A 460 3.94 9.61 -20.40
C VAL A 460 2.68 9.15 -21.15
N TRP A 461 1.51 9.66 -20.77
CA TRP A 461 0.21 9.25 -21.33
C TRP A 461 0.13 9.38 -22.87
N PRO A 462 0.34 10.57 -23.46
CA PRO A 462 0.29 10.72 -24.92
C PRO A 462 1.39 9.92 -25.62
N THR A 463 2.55 9.74 -24.99
CA THR A 463 3.65 8.94 -25.55
C THR A 463 3.22 7.47 -25.75
N ILE A 464 2.55 6.88 -24.76
CA ILE A 464 2.15 5.46 -24.81
C ILE A 464 0.84 5.24 -25.58
N TYR A 465 -0.09 6.21 -25.52
CA TYR A 465 -1.43 6.08 -26.09
C TYR A 465 -1.66 6.90 -27.36
N GLY A 466 -0.60 7.18 -28.12
CA GLY A 466 -0.69 7.72 -29.49
C GLY A 466 -1.22 9.14 -29.55
N GLY A 467 -0.76 10.01 -28.66
CA GLY A 467 -1.15 11.42 -28.56
C GLY A 467 -2.36 11.68 -27.65
N ALA A 468 -2.98 10.64 -27.10
CA ALA A 468 -4.10 10.81 -26.17
C ALA A 468 -3.62 11.27 -24.80
N ALA A 469 -4.05 12.46 -24.36
CA ALA A 469 -3.88 12.91 -22.98
C ALA A 469 -4.67 12.03 -22.00
N LEU A 470 -4.26 12.00 -20.72
CA LEU A 470 -4.99 11.33 -19.64
C LEU A 470 -6.43 11.87 -19.55
N SER A 471 -6.55 13.17 -19.37
CA SER A 471 -7.81 13.89 -19.34
C SER A 471 -7.65 15.33 -19.84
N THR A 472 -8.76 16.01 -20.09
CA THR A 472 -8.82 17.42 -20.48
C THR A 472 -9.97 18.11 -19.77
N ARG A 473 -9.88 19.44 -19.60
CA ARG A 473 -10.87 20.23 -18.85
C ARG A 473 -12.30 20.02 -19.34
N ASP A 474 -12.49 19.91 -20.65
CA ASP A 474 -13.81 19.75 -21.30
C ASP A 474 -14.08 18.31 -21.77
N LEU A 475 -13.26 17.34 -21.36
CA LEU A 475 -13.33 15.93 -21.79
C LEU A 475 -13.40 15.78 -23.31
N GLU A 476 -12.49 16.46 -24.00
CA GLU A 476 -12.36 16.43 -25.46
C GLU A 476 -12.35 15.02 -26.03
N ARG A 477 -12.97 14.86 -27.22
CA ARG A 477 -13.06 13.59 -27.91
C ARG A 477 -11.67 13.03 -28.20
N GLY A 478 -11.31 11.94 -27.52
CA GLY A 478 -10.07 11.21 -27.75
C GLY A 478 -9.12 11.14 -26.55
N CYS A 479 -9.32 11.96 -25.50
CA CYS A 479 -8.59 11.75 -24.25
C CYS A 479 -8.96 10.40 -23.62
N LEU A 480 -8.06 9.83 -22.81
CA LEU A 480 -8.24 8.51 -22.24
C LEU A 480 -9.46 8.43 -21.33
N GLU A 481 -9.68 9.45 -20.50
CA GLU A 481 -10.83 9.51 -19.61
C GLU A 481 -12.16 9.46 -20.38
N GLN A 482 -12.31 10.25 -21.46
CA GLN A 482 -13.53 10.20 -22.28
C GLN A 482 -13.75 8.80 -22.87
N ARG A 483 -12.67 8.17 -23.38
CA ARG A 483 -12.73 6.83 -24.00
C ARG A 483 -13.18 5.79 -22.98
N PHE A 484 -12.68 5.88 -21.75
CA PHE A 484 -13.12 5.06 -20.62
C PHE A 484 -14.60 5.28 -20.32
N LEU A 485 -15.04 6.52 -20.17
CA LEU A 485 -16.44 6.86 -19.88
C LEU A 485 -17.40 6.33 -20.95
N SER A 486 -17.01 6.41 -22.23
CA SER A 486 -17.77 5.85 -23.36
C SER A 486 -17.83 4.33 -23.34
N TRP A 487 -16.74 3.68 -22.91
CA TRP A 487 -16.67 2.23 -22.74
C TRP A 487 -17.55 1.78 -21.58
N LEU A 488 -17.49 2.48 -20.44
CA LEU A 488 -18.24 2.18 -19.23
C LEU A 488 -19.74 2.14 -19.49
N ARG A 489 -20.25 3.13 -20.23
CA ARG A 489 -21.67 3.21 -20.62
C ARG A 489 -22.17 2.00 -21.41
N ARG A 490 -21.28 1.31 -22.14
CA ARG A 490 -21.62 0.15 -22.98
C ARG A 490 -21.56 -1.18 -22.23
N GLN A 491 -21.07 -1.19 -20.98
CA GLN A 491 -20.97 -2.40 -20.19
C GLN A 491 -22.36 -2.89 -19.76
N ARG A 492 -22.55 -4.21 -19.76
CA ARG A 492 -23.84 -4.86 -19.48
C ARG A 492 -24.05 -5.16 -18.01
#